data_AF-A0A4R6G8B9-F1
#
_entry.id   AF-A0A4R6G8B9-F1
#
_cell.length_a   1.000
_cell.length_b   1.000
_cell.length_c   1.000
_cell.angle_alpha   90.00
_cell.angle_beta   90.00
_cell.angle_gamma   90.00
#
_symmetry.space_group_name_H-M   'P 1'
#
loop_
_entity.id
_entity.type
_entity.pdbx_description
1 polymer ?
#
loop_
_entity_poly.entity_id
_entity_poly.type
_entity_poly.pdbx_seq_one_letter_code
_entity_poly.pdbx_strand_id
1 'polypeptide(L)' 'MMRTLLISLLALGMFGCSETSQSQADARVSGDVPPYKGAVNDPYVIKGWTAGNKTEWDTQMRNRAQAQNEYVKVN' A
#
# COMPACT_ATOMS: atom_id res chain seq x y z
N MET A 1 -1.38 -48.98 14.04
CA MET A 1 -0.09 -48.37 14.40
C MET A 1 0.54 -47.61 13.23
N MET A 2 0.95 -48.27 12.13
CA MET A 2 1.64 -47.56 11.03
C MET A 2 0.74 -46.61 10.23
N ARG A 3 -0.53 -46.97 10.01
CA ARG A 3 -1.50 -46.11 9.31
C ARG A 3 -1.88 -44.86 10.10
N THR A 4 -2.01 -45.00 11.42
CA THR A 4 -2.27 -43.87 12.33
C THR A 4 -1.06 -42.93 12.41
N LEU A 5 0.17 -43.47 12.35
CA LEU A 5 1.40 -42.66 12.33
C LEU A 5 1.50 -41.79 11.06
N LEU A 6 1.19 -42.37 9.90
CA LEU A 6 1.23 -41.67 8.60
C LEU A 6 0.21 -40.53 8.51
N ILE A 7 -0.99 -40.72 9.07
CA ILE A 7 -2.03 -39.68 9.07
C ILE A 7 -1.61 -38.50 9.96
N SER A 8 -1.03 -38.78 11.13
CA SER A 8 -0.52 -37.72 12.02
C SER A 8 0.61 -36.91 11.39
N LEU A 9 1.48 -37.56 10.61
CA LEU A 9 2.59 -36.89 9.93
C LEU A 9 2.08 -35.95 8.81
N LEU A 10 1.03 -36.35 8.11
CA LEU A 10 0.43 -35.54 7.04
C LEU A 10 -0.28 -34.29 7.60
N ALA A 11 -0.95 -34.41 8.74
CA ALA A 11 -1.65 -33.30 9.39
C ALA A 11 -0.68 -32.18 9.84
N LEU A 12 0.52 -32.55 10.29
CA LEU A 12 1.57 -31.59 10.69
C LEU A 12 2.17 -30.83 9.49
N GLY A 13 2.07 -31.35 8.27
CA GLY A 13 2.56 -30.68 7.06
C GLY A 13 1.65 -29.57 6.53
N MET A 14 0.39 -29.48 7.00
CA MET A 14 -0.59 -28.51 6.50
C MET A 14 -0.49 -27.11 7.14
N PHE A 15 0.34 -26.93 8.18
CA PHE A 15 0.55 -25.63 8.82
C PHE A 15 1.34 -24.62 7.97
N GLY A 16 1.92 -25.05 6.83
CA GLY A 16 2.66 -24.16 5.92
C GLY A 16 1.79 -23.22 5.08
N CYS A 17 0.47 -23.46 4.98
CA CYS A 17 -0.44 -22.65 4.16
C CYS A 17 -1.42 -21.81 4.99
N SER A 18 -1.32 -21.80 6.32
CA SER A 18 -2.20 -21.05 7.20
C SER A 18 -1.69 -19.64 7.52
N GLU A 19 -0.58 -19.21 6.91
CA GLU A 19 -0.13 -17.84 7.08
C GLU A 19 -1.08 -16.89 6.35
N THR A 20 -1.54 -15.86 7.05
CA THR A 20 -2.17 -14.72 6.39
C THR A 20 -1.15 -14.14 5.43
N SER A 21 -1.50 -13.99 4.14
CA SER A 21 -0.65 -13.32 3.15
C SER A 21 -0.05 -12.05 3.78
N GLN A 22 1.25 -11.81 3.68
CA GLN A 22 1.84 -10.57 4.18
C GLN A 22 1.16 -9.32 3.60
N SER A 23 0.63 -9.42 2.37
CA SER A 23 -0.18 -8.36 1.75
C SER A 23 -1.54 -8.15 2.43
N GLN A 24 -2.03 -9.14 3.17
CA GLN A 24 -3.23 -9.09 4.00
C GLN A 24 -2.93 -8.81 5.48
N ALA A 25 -1.73 -9.15 5.98
CA ALA A 25 -1.30 -8.84 7.35
C ALA A 25 -1.03 -7.33 7.54
N ASP A 26 -0.55 -6.65 6.50
CA ASP A 26 -0.43 -5.18 6.43
C ASP A 26 -1.60 -4.56 5.66
N ALA A 27 -2.72 -5.29 5.50
CA ALA A 27 -3.87 -4.67 4.89
C ALA A 27 -4.36 -3.57 5.84
N ARG A 28 -4.09 -2.35 5.40
CA ARG A 28 -4.65 -1.05 5.76
C ARG A 28 -6.19 -1.05 5.60
N VAL A 29 -6.86 -2.09 6.13
CA VAL A 29 -8.30 -2.41 6.00
C VAL A 29 -9.14 -1.38 6.74
N SER A 30 -8.57 -0.65 7.71
CA SER A 30 -9.12 0.64 8.10
C SER A 30 -8.69 1.64 7.03
N GLY A 31 -9.48 1.75 5.95
CA GLY A 31 -9.14 2.49 4.74
C GLY A 31 -8.29 3.73 4.99
N ASP A 32 -7.18 3.82 4.26
CA ASP A 32 -6.22 4.91 4.40
C ASP A 32 -6.94 6.26 4.37
N VAL A 33 -6.51 7.15 5.27
CA VAL A 33 -6.97 8.53 5.25
C VAL A 33 -6.65 9.11 3.87
N PRO A 34 -7.57 9.87 3.24
CA PRO A 34 -7.32 10.41 1.92
C PRO A 34 -5.97 11.16 1.87
N PRO A 35 -5.16 10.98 0.83
CA PRO A 35 -3.77 11.45 0.81
C PRO A 35 -3.65 12.98 0.95
N TYR A 36 -4.66 13.72 0.52
CA TYR A 36 -4.71 15.17 0.68
C TYR A 36 -4.89 15.63 2.13
N LYS A 37 -5.25 14.76 3.08
CA LYS A 37 -5.36 15.08 4.51
C LYS A 37 -4.06 14.92 5.31
N GLY A 38 -3.02 14.33 4.71
CA GLY A 38 -1.72 14.14 5.36
C GLY A 38 -0.91 15.42 5.53
N ALA A 39 0.27 15.29 6.15
CA ALA A 39 1.28 16.34 6.35
C ALA A 39 0.82 17.58 7.14
N VAL A 40 -0.12 17.39 8.07
CA VAL A 40 -0.50 18.41 9.05
C VAL A 40 0.73 18.77 9.88
N ASN A 41 1.12 20.05 9.88
CA ASN A 41 2.30 20.59 10.56
C ASN A 41 3.66 20.00 10.09
N ASP A 42 3.72 19.41 8.89
CA ASP A 42 4.98 18.93 8.34
C ASP A 42 5.78 20.12 7.76
N PRO A 43 7.02 20.37 8.20
CA PRO A 43 7.83 21.48 7.70
C PRO A 43 8.38 21.26 6.30
N TYR A 44 8.30 20.04 5.77
CA TYR A 44 8.84 19.65 4.46
C TYR A 44 7.77 19.62 3.36
N VAL A 45 6.61 20.21 3.61
CA VAL A 45 5.60 20.41 2.58
C VAL A 45 6.09 21.38 1.50
N ILE A 46 5.74 21.07 0.25
CA ILE A 46 5.93 21.99 -0.87
C ILE A 46 5.22 23.32 -0.59
N LYS A 47 5.92 24.43 -0.87
CA LYS A 47 5.37 25.79 -0.75
C LYS A 47 4.05 25.92 -1.50
N GLY A 48 3.03 26.46 -0.82
CA GLY A 48 1.70 26.68 -1.38
C GLY A 48 0.77 25.46 -1.34
N TRP A 49 1.17 24.36 -0.70
CA TRP A 49 0.26 23.27 -0.36
C TRP A 49 -0.33 23.43 1.04
N THR A 50 -1.64 23.26 1.15
CA THR A 50 -2.39 23.23 2.41
C THR A 50 -2.92 21.83 2.70
N ALA A 51 -2.62 21.29 3.88
CA ALA A 51 -3.18 20.02 4.34
C ALA A 51 -4.72 20.07 4.36
N GLY A 52 -5.36 19.04 3.82
CA GLY A 52 -6.81 18.95 3.64
C GLY A 52 -7.35 19.52 2.34
N ASN A 53 -6.56 20.29 1.56
CA ASN A 53 -7.02 20.87 0.30
C ASN A 53 -6.87 19.88 -0.87
N LYS A 54 -8.00 19.24 -1.25
CA LYS A 54 -8.05 18.28 -2.36
C LYS A 54 -7.68 18.91 -3.72
N THR A 55 -8.13 20.13 -4.00
CA THR A 55 -7.90 20.79 -5.30
C THR A 55 -6.42 21.11 -5.52
N GLU A 56 -5.75 21.61 -4.49
CA GLU A 56 -4.30 21.85 -4.53
C GLU A 56 -3.54 20.54 -4.70
N TRP A 57 -3.93 19.50 -3.95
CA TRP A 57 -3.33 18.17 -4.06
C TRP A 57 -3.46 17.60 -5.49
N ASP A 58 -4.66 17.62 -6.07
CA ASP A 58 -4.91 17.13 -7.44
C ASP A 58 -4.11 17.92 -8.48
N THR A 59 -3.92 19.21 -8.27
CA THR A 59 -3.12 20.08 -9.16
C THR A 59 -1.64 19.71 -9.08
N GLN A 60 -1.10 19.53 -7.87
CA GLN A 60 0.27 19.09 -7.67
C GLN A 60 0.53 17.72 -8.27
N MET A 61 -0.39 16.76 -8.08
CA MET A 61 -0.24 15.41 -8.65
C MET A 61 -0.21 15.43 -10.18
N ARG A 62 -1.10 16.20 -10.81
CA ARG A 62 -1.10 16.36 -12.27
C ARG A 62 0.20 16.97 -12.79
N ASN A 63 0.69 18.03 -12.13
CA ASN A 63 1.94 18.68 -12.51
C ASN A 63 3.14 17.72 -12.35
N ARG A 64 3.22 16.98 -11.25
CA ARG A 64 4.28 15.99 -11.02
C ARG A 64 4.27 14.90 -12.08
N ALA A 65 3.09 14.37 -12.42
CA ALA A 65 2.96 13.30 -13.41
C ALA A 65 3.49 13.69 -14.80
N GLN A 66 3.45 14.98 -15.18
CA GLN A 66 4.01 15.44 -16.46
C GLN A 66 5.52 15.26 -16.55
N ALA A 67 6.24 15.36 -15.42
CA ALA A 67 7.70 15.33 -15.38
C ALA A 67 8.28 13.95 -14.98
N GLN A 68 7.43 12.94 -14.79
CA GLN A 68 7.81 11.61 -14.28
C GLN A 68 7.77 10.51 -15.35
N ASN A 69 7.39 10.83 -16.59
CA ASN A 69 7.46 9.89 -17.69
C ASN A 69 8.75 10.12 -18.49
N GLU A 70 9.74 9.23 -18.40
CA GLU A 70 10.86 9.21 -19.36
C GLU A 70 10.40 8.93 -20.81
N TYR A 71 9.15 8.45 -21.00
CA TYR A 71 8.56 8.13 -22.31
C TYR A 71 7.57 9.19 -22.81
N VAL A 72 7.85 10.49 -22.62
CA VAL A 72 7.07 11.51 -23.33
C VAL A 72 7.30 11.30 -24.83
N LYS A 73 6.29 10.75 -25.53
CA LYS A 73 6.28 10.71 -27.00
C LYS A 73 6.28 12.16 -27.50
N VAL A 74 7.48 12.66 -27.80
CA VAL A 74 7.68 13.81 -28.67
C VAL A 74 7.44 13.32 -30.11
N ASN A 75 6.23 13.55 -30.62
CA ASN A 75 5.99 13.48 -32.06
C ASN A 75 6.30 14.83 -32.69
#